data_AF-A0A3L7XII1-F1
#
_entry.id   AF-A0A3L7XII1-F1
#
_cell.length_a   1.000
_cell.length_b   1.000
_cell.length_c   1.000
_cell.angle_alpha   90.00
_cell.angle_beta   90.00
_cell.angle_gamma   90.00
#
_symmetry.space_group_name_H-M   'P 1'
#
loop_
_entity.id
_entity.type
_entity.pdbx_description
1 polymer ?
#
loop_
_entity_poly.entity_id
_entity_poly.type
_entity_poly.pdbx_seq_one_letter_code
_entity_poly.pdbx_strand_id
1 'polypeptide(L)'
;MTINPYARQARNYREHDILNADPVKLVVLTYDAAIAACGRKDLGTATRAIHELIKSLDFDHGDLPVRLLALYQWTSDECRSGRWDSAAEVLLELRSTWSELQKQTMAGPLPAVAALA
;
A
#
# COMPACT_ATOMS: atom_id res chain seq x y z
N MET A 1 4.98 0.66 46.91
CA MET A 1 4.39 1.45 45.81
C MET A 1 5.03 0.98 44.50
N THR A 2 4.54 -0.12 43.93
CA THR A 2 5.08 -0.70 42.69
C THR A 2 4.37 -0.04 41.50
N ILE A 3 5.08 0.85 40.80
CA ILE A 3 4.59 1.45 39.57
C ILE A 3 4.55 0.35 38.50
N ASN A 4 3.34 -0.04 38.11
CA ASN A 4 3.08 -1.04 37.09
C ASN A 4 3.64 -0.57 35.72
N PRO A 5 4.69 -1.22 35.17
CA PRO A 5 5.34 -0.78 33.93
C PRO A 5 4.50 -1.00 32.67
N TYR A 6 3.41 -1.78 32.75
CA TYR A 6 2.54 -2.09 31.61
C TYR A 6 1.65 -0.90 31.17
N ALA A 7 1.47 0.11 32.02
CA ALA A 7 0.65 1.28 31.67
C ALA A 7 1.32 2.23 30.67
N ARG A 8 2.66 2.19 30.55
CA ARG A 8 3.41 3.10 29.67
C ARG A 8 3.46 2.61 28.22
N GLN A 9 3.47 1.29 28.02
CA GLN A 9 3.45 0.68 26.69
C GLN A 9 2.08 0.90 26.02
N ALA A 10 0.98 0.70 26.75
CA ALA A 10 -0.37 0.89 26.21
C ALA A 10 -0.67 2.33 25.75
N ARG A 11 0.03 3.34 26.29
CA ARG A 11 -0.14 4.74 25.91
C ARG A 11 0.56 5.09 24.59
N ASN A 12 1.71 4.48 24.33
CA ASN A 12 2.43 4.61 23.05
C ASN A 12 1.70 3.90 21.90
N TYR A 13 1.00 2.80 22.17
CA TYR A 13 0.18 2.13 21.14
C TYR A 13 -1.01 3.01 20.67
N ARG A 14 -1.65 3.75 21.59
CA ARG A 14 -2.83 4.57 21.24
C ARG A 14 -2.50 5.89 20.54
N GLU A 15 -1.35 6.50 20.81
CA GLU A 15 -0.95 7.72 20.11
C GLU A 15 -0.49 7.43 18.67
N HIS A 16 0.00 6.21 18.40
CA HIS A 16 0.29 5.75 17.05
C HIS A 16 -0.99 5.39 16.26
N ASP A 17 -2.03 4.83 16.90
CA ASP A 17 -3.25 4.39 16.20
C ASP A 17 -4.07 5.51 15.53
N ILE A 18 -3.94 6.77 15.97
CA ILE A 18 -4.82 7.87 15.52
C ILE A 18 -4.18 8.67 14.35
N LEU A 19 -2.85 8.64 14.22
CA LEU A 19 -2.10 9.27 13.12
C LEU A 19 -1.76 8.28 11.99
N ASN A 20 -1.82 6.97 12.25
CA ASN A 20 -1.61 5.91 11.27
C ASN A 20 -2.90 5.61 10.50
N ALA A 21 -3.26 6.45 9.52
CA ALA A 21 -4.03 5.90 8.40
C ALA A 21 -3.23 4.71 7.86
N ASP A 22 -3.79 3.50 7.95
CA ASP A 22 -3.13 2.25 7.57
C ASP A 22 -2.35 2.46 6.25
N PRO A 23 -1.01 2.46 6.26
CA PRO A 23 -0.22 2.83 5.09
C PRO A 23 -0.56 1.93 3.89
N VAL A 24 -0.96 0.68 4.14
CA VAL A 24 -1.45 -0.24 3.11
C VAL A 24 -2.79 0.25 2.53
N LYS A 25 -3.68 0.79 3.36
CA LYS A 25 -4.93 1.43 2.90
C LYS A 25 -4.67 2.64 2.01
N LEU A 26 -3.69 3.48 2.33
CA LEU A 26 -3.30 4.61 1.47
C LEU A 26 -2.77 4.15 0.11
N VAL A 27 -1.97 3.08 0.10
CA VAL A 27 -1.50 2.46 -1.14
C VAL A 27 -2.68 1.95 -1.97
N VAL A 28 -3.60 1.18 -1.38
CA VAL A 28 -4.80 0.66 -2.07
C VAL A 28 -5.66 1.79 -2.64
N LEU A 29 -5.89 2.88 -1.88
CA LEU A 29 -6.64 4.05 -2.37
C LEU A 29 -5.93 4.76 -3.53
N THR A 30 -4.60 4.79 -3.50
CA THR A 30 -3.80 5.39 -4.59
C THR A 30 -3.91 4.55 -5.87
N TYR A 31 -3.92 3.22 -5.75
CA TYR A 31 -4.24 2.33 -6.88
C TYR A 31 -5.64 2.56 -7.43
N ASP A 32 -6.65 2.68 -6.56
CA ASP A 32 -8.04 2.95 -6.99
C ASP A 32 -8.13 4.27 -7.78
N ALA A 33 -7.42 5.30 -7.34
CA ALA A 33 -7.33 6.57 -8.05
C ALA A 33 -6.63 6.43 -9.41
N ALA A 34 -5.54 5.65 -9.50
CA ALA A 34 -4.84 5.39 -10.75
C ALA A 34 -5.71 4.63 -11.77
N ILE A 35 -6.42 3.58 -11.33
CA ILE A 35 -7.33 2.79 -12.16
C ILE A 35 -8.50 3.65 -12.64
N ALA A 36 -9.10 4.44 -11.76
CA ALA A 36 -10.17 5.37 -12.12
C ALA A 36 -9.70 6.48 -13.09
N ALA A 37 -8.45 6.91 -12.99
CA ALA A 37 -7.85 7.82 -13.95
C ALA A 37 -7.63 7.17 -15.32
N CYS A 38 -7.21 5.90 -15.36
CA CYS A 38 -7.09 5.13 -16.61
C CYS A 38 -8.45 4.99 -17.30
N GLY A 39 -9.52 4.64 -16.57
CA GLY A 39 -10.88 4.57 -17.12
C GLY A 39 -11.40 5.90 -17.66
N ARG A 40 -10.97 7.03 -17.07
CA ARG A 40 -11.29 8.38 -17.54
C ARG A 40 -10.31 8.91 -18.61
N LYS A 41 -9.26 8.15 -18.94
CA LYS A 41 -8.16 8.55 -19.84
C LYS A 41 -7.48 9.86 -19.40
N ASP A 42 -7.41 10.08 -18.10
CA ASP A 42 -6.80 11.26 -17.49
C ASP A 42 -5.32 10.98 -17.20
N LEU A 43 -4.46 11.35 -18.15
CA LEU A 43 -3.02 11.16 -18.05
C LEU A 43 -2.40 11.89 -16.85
N GLY A 44 -2.91 13.08 -16.51
CA GLY A 44 -2.38 13.90 -15.45
C GLY A 44 -2.60 13.25 -14.09
N THR A 45 -3.84 12.82 -13.84
CA THR A 45 -4.20 12.11 -12.60
C THR A 45 -3.53 10.73 -12.53
N ALA A 46 -3.49 9.98 -13.63
CA ALA A 46 -2.86 8.65 -13.67
C ALA A 46 -1.36 8.73 -13.34
N THR A 47 -0.62 9.62 -14.02
CA THR A 47 0.82 9.79 -13.80
C THR A 47 1.12 10.27 -12.37
N ARG A 48 0.29 11.15 -11.82
CA ARG A 48 0.43 11.61 -10.44
C ARG A 48 0.24 10.46 -9.45
N ALA A 49 -0.83 9.68 -9.60
CA ALA A 49 -1.10 8.55 -8.72
C ALA A 49 0.01 7.49 -8.79
N ILE A 50 0.50 7.17 -9.99
CA ILE A 50 1.62 6.24 -10.18
C ILE A 50 2.90 6.75 -9.51
N HIS A 51 3.20 8.05 -9.60
CA HIS A 51 4.34 8.62 -8.88
C HIS A 51 4.21 8.53 -7.36
N GLU A 52 3.01 8.72 -6.81
CA GLU A 52 2.81 8.54 -5.36
C GLU A 52 3.00 7.07 -4.95
N LEU A 53 2.58 6.10 -5.78
CA LEU A 53 2.87 4.68 -5.55
C LEU A 53 4.39 4.40 -5.57
N ILE A 54 5.13 4.98 -6.52
CA ILE A 54 6.60 4.85 -6.57
C ILE A 54 7.25 5.39 -5.30
N LYS A 55 6.81 6.55 -4.81
CA LYS A 55 7.35 7.15 -3.57
C LYS A 55 7.05 6.32 -2.33
N SER A 56 6.00 5.48 -2.37
CA SER A 56 5.66 4.59 -1.26
C SER A 56 6.49 3.30 -1.22
N LEU A 57 7.29 3.02 -2.26
CA LEU A 57 8.17 1.85 -2.28
C LEU A 57 9.34 2.02 -1.31
N ASP A 58 9.58 1.00 -0.48
CA ASP A 58 10.77 0.91 0.35
C ASP A 58 11.92 0.29 -0.45
N PHE A 59 12.89 1.10 -0.88
CA PHE A 59 14.06 0.66 -1.65
C PHE A 59 15.19 0.06 -0.81
N ASP A 60 15.10 0.08 0.53
CA ASP A 60 16.15 -0.43 1.41
C ASP A 60 16.08 -1.98 1.52
N HIS A 61 14.97 -2.60 1.13
CA HIS A 61 14.73 -4.03 1.25
C HIS A 61 14.71 -4.77 -0.11
N GLY A 62 15.89 -4.96 -0.70
CA GLY A 62 16.12 -5.92 -1.78
C GLY A 62 15.69 -5.49 -3.19
N ASP A 63 15.51 -6.45 -4.10
CA ASP A 63 15.32 -6.19 -5.54
C ASP A 63 13.85 -5.97 -5.96
N LEU A 64 12.88 -6.31 -5.10
CA LEU A 64 11.46 -6.19 -5.39
C LEU A 64 11.01 -4.74 -5.74
N PRO A 65 11.45 -3.70 -5.01
CA PRO A 65 11.12 -2.31 -5.31
C PRO A 65 11.60 -1.88 -6.71
N VAL A 66 12.76 -2.37 -7.14
CA VAL A 66 13.30 -2.08 -8.48
C VAL A 66 12.44 -2.70 -9.57
N ARG A 67 11.93 -3.93 -9.36
CA ARG A 67 11.01 -4.58 -10.31
C ARG A 67 9.66 -3.87 -10.37
N LEU A 68 9.13 -3.44 -9.22
CA LEU A 68 7.88 -2.67 -9.15
C LEU A 68 8.02 -1.30 -9.82
N LEU A 69 9.16 -0.64 -9.65
CA LEU A 69 9.45 0.63 -10.33
C LEU A 69 9.39 0.48 -11.86
N ALA A 70 9.98 -0.57 -12.42
CA ALA A 70 9.94 -0.84 -13.85
C ALA A 70 8.49 -1.07 -14.35
N LEU A 71 7.67 -1.78 -13.57
CA LEU A 71 6.24 -1.99 -13.85
C LEU A 71 5.46 -0.67 -13.85
N TYR A 72 5.69 0.20 -12.87
CA TYR A 72 5.03 1.51 -12.81
C TYR A 72 5.45 2.45 -13.94
N GLN A 73 6.72 2.41 -14.35
CA GLN A 73 7.21 3.15 -15.52
C GLN A 73 6.52 2.67 -16.80
N TRP A 74 6.48 1.34 -17.01
CA TRP A 74 5.77 0.74 -18.14
C TRP A 74 4.29 1.16 -18.15
N THR A 75 3.61 1.12 -17.00
CA THR A 75 2.21 1.53 -16.85
C THR A 75 1.99 3.00 -17.26
N SER A 76 2.94 3.87 -16.92
CA SER A 76 2.89 5.29 -17.32
C SER A 76 3.07 5.47 -18.82
N ASP A 77 3.94 4.65 -19.44
CA ASP A 77 4.17 4.68 -20.88
C ASP A 77 2.99 4.11 -21.68
N GLU A 78 2.32 3.09 -21.17
CA GLU A 78 1.05 2.58 -21.71
C GLU A 78 -0.04 3.67 -21.69
N CYS A 79 -0.18 4.38 -20.55
CA CYS A 79 -1.08 5.53 -20.45
C CYS A 79 -0.76 6.60 -21.51
N ARG A 80 0.52 6.94 -21.70
CA ARG A 80 0.96 7.91 -22.74
C ARG A 80 0.69 7.41 -24.16
N SER A 81 0.80 6.10 -24.38
CA SER A 81 0.53 5.45 -25.67
C SER A 81 -0.96 5.27 -25.95
N GLY A 82 -1.83 5.67 -25.01
CA GLY A 82 -3.28 5.53 -25.13
C GLY A 82 -3.79 4.11 -24.85
N ARG A 83 -2.93 3.21 -24.37
CA ARG A 83 -3.24 1.81 -24.03
C ARG A 83 -3.73 1.71 -22.57
N TRP A 84 -4.81 2.42 -22.29
CA TRP A 84 -5.37 2.59 -20.94
C TRP A 84 -5.84 1.29 -20.29
N ASP A 85 -6.42 0.39 -21.08
CA ASP A 85 -6.96 -0.88 -20.57
C ASP A 85 -5.84 -1.79 -20.06
N SER A 86 -4.73 -1.90 -20.82
CA SER A 86 -3.55 -2.67 -20.40
C SER A 86 -2.89 -2.10 -19.14
N ALA A 87 -2.83 -0.77 -19.03
CA ALA A 87 -2.37 -0.12 -17.81
C ALA A 87 -3.28 -0.40 -16.60
N ALA A 88 -4.60 -0.32 -16.80
CA ALA A 88 -5.57 -0.57 -15.74
C ALA A 88 -5.57 -2.04 -15.26
N GLU A 89 -5.42 -2.99 -16.18
CA GLU A 89 -5.37 -4.43 -15.87
C GLU A 89 -4.20 -4.75 -14.93
N VAL A 90 -3.00 -4.27 -15.24
CA VAL A 90 -1.81 -4.47 -14.42
C VAL A 90 -1.96 -3.79 -13.05
N LEU A 91 -2.48 -2.55 -13.01
CA LEU A 91 -2.74 -1.86 -11.74
C LEU A 91 -3.76 -2.60 -10.87
N LEU A 92 -4.77 -3.22 -11.48
CA LEU A 92 -5.79 -3.98 -10.77
C LEU A 92 -5.23 -5.27 -10.16
N GLU A 93 -4.38 -5.99 -10.88
CA GLU A 93 -3.71 -7.19 -10.38
C GLU A 93 -2.85 -6.85 -9.15
N LEU A 94 -2.00 -5.82 -9.27
CA LEU A 94 -1.17 -5.34 -8.16
C LEU A 94 -2.02 -4.91 -6.96
N ARG A 95 -3.08 -4.14 -7.20
CA ARG A 95 -4.03 -3.69 -6.16
C ARG A 95 -4.67 -4.86 -5.41
N SER A 96 -4.92 -5.98 -6.10
CA SER A 96 -5.46 -7.19 -5.49
C SER A 96 -4.47 -7.83 -4.51
N THR A 97 -3.17 -7.85 -4.85
CA THR A 97 -2.11 -8.31 -3.93
C THR A 97 -2.03 -7.44 -2.67
N TRP A 98 -2.08 -6.11 -2.82
CA TRP A 98 -2.06 -5.17 -1.68
C TRP A 98 -3.32 -5.27 -0.81
N SER A 99 -4.49 -5.50 -1.43
CA SER A 99 -5.72 -5.73 -0.69
C SER A 99 -5.67 -7.02 0.13
N GLU A 100 -5.01 -8.06 -0.37
CA GLU A 100 -4.81 -9.29 0.40
C GLU A 100 -3.87 -9.07 1.58
N LEU A 101 -2.77 -8.34 1.39
CA LEU A 101 -1.89 -7.90 2.48
C LEU A 101 -2.65 -7.09 3.54
N GLN A 102 -3.50 -6.15 3.10
CA GLN A 102 -4.32 -5.33 3.98
C GLN A 102 -5.23 -6.18 4.87
N LYS A 103 -5.90 -7.20 4.31
CA LYS A 103 -6.74 -8.11 5.11
C LYS A 103 -5.93 -8.85 6.17
N GLN A 104 -4.70 -9.26 5.85
CA GLN A 104 -3.81 -9.92 6.80
C GLN A 104 -3.33 -8.97 7.91
N THR A 105 -3.05 -7.70 7.59
CA THR A 105 -2.68 -6.68 8.58
C THR A 105 -3.87 -6.32 9.49
N MET A 106 -5.08 -6.23 8.94
CA MET A 106 -6.30 -5.93 9.69
C MET A 106 -6.83 -7.11 10.52
N ALA A 107 -6.46 -8.36 10.19
CA ALA A 107 -6.85 -9.56 10.93
C ALA A 107 -6.16 -9.72 12.30
N GLY A 108 -5.22 -8.83 12.66
CA GLY A 108 -4.47 -8.91 13.92
C GLY A 108 -3.52 -10.11 13.97
N PRO A 109 -2.51 -10.10 14.86
CA PRO A 109 -1.60 -11.24 14.99
C PRO A 109 -2.43 -12.45 15.45
N LEU A 110 -2.27 -13.58 14.77
CA LEU A 110 -2.68 -14.88 15.30
C LEU A 110 -2.26 -14.98 16.79
N PRO A 111 -3.08 -15.53 17.70
CA PRO A 111 -2.66 -15.83 19.06
C PRO A 111 -1.64 -16.98 19.03
N ALA A 112 -0.39 -16.70 18.64
CA ALA A 112 0.72 -17.65 18.62
C ALA A 112 1.51 -17.66 19.94
N VAL A 113 0.93 -17.18 21.05
CA VAL A 113 1.53 -17.28 22.39
C VAL A 113 0.50 -17.60 23.49
N ALA A 114 -0.49 -18.42 23.18
CA ALA A 114 -1.43 -18.96 24.18
C ALA A 114 -1.45 -20.50 24.23
N ALA A 115 -0.40 -21.17 23.74
CA ALA A 115 -0.31 -22.63 23.72
C ALA A 115 0.90 -23.19 24.51
N LEU A 116 1.46 -22.43 25.45
CA LEU A 116 2.43 -22.95 26.42
C LEU A 116 2.26 -22.24 27.78
N ALA A 117 1.28 -22.69 28.56
CA ALA A 117 1.25 -22.58 30.02
C ALA A 117 0.40 -23.72 30.59
#